data_AF-A0A7S1CBM3-F1
#
_entry.id   AF-A0A7S1CBM3-F1
#
_cell.length_a   1.000
_cell.length_b   1.000
_cell.length_c   1.000
_cell.angle_alpha   90.00
_cell.angle_beta   90.00
_cell.angle_gamma   90.00
#
_symmetry.space_group_name_H-M   'P 1'
#
loop_
_entity.id
_entity.type
_entity.pdbx_description
1 polymer ?
#
loop_
_entity_poly.entity_id
_entity_poly.type
_entity_poly.pdbx_seq_one_letter_code
_entity_poly.pdbx_strand_id
1 'polypeptide(L)'
;DASLMCQFGETAPVASRFVSSTKVRCTTPAHAPGLVAVRVLNTDADAAGSATAALSSVHFSFHEAPVVRRLSPAIGSVDGGALVTIVGDDFAVSDVMTCVFGDAEAVP
;
A
#
# COMPACT_ATOMS: atom_id res chain seq x y z
N ASP A 1 23.19 17.08 4.08
CA ASP A 1 22.19 16.36 3.27
C ASP A 1 20.95 16.17 4.09
N ALA A 2 19.85 16.76 3.64
CA ALA A 2 18.54 16.69 4.27
C ALA A 2 17.98 15.27 4.19
N SER A 3 17.91 14.55 5.32
CA SER A 3 17.18 13.28 5.38
C SER A 3 15.73 13.51 5.78
N LEU A 4 14.85 13.52 4.79
CA LEU A 4 13.40 13.44 5.01
C LEU A 4 13.02 11.99 5.35
N MET A 5 12.09 11.80 6.28
CA MET A 5 11.54 10.49 6.64
C MET A 5 10.01 10.54 6.63
N CYS A 6 9.36 9.42 6.32
CA CYS A 6 7.91 9.29 6.48
C CYS A 6 7.59 8.50 7.75
N GLN A 7 6.49 8.84 8.41
CA GLN A 7 5.95 8.07 9.52
C GLN A 7 4.47 7.79 9.27
N PHE A 8 4.03 6.56 9.56
CA PHE A 8 2.66 6.09 9.34
C PHE A 8 2.07 5.69 10.69
N GLY A 9 1.17 6.50 11.22
CA GLY A 9 0.67 6.35 12.60
C GLY A 9 1.82 6.44 13.61
N GLU A 10 1.88 5.46 14.49
CA GLU A 10 2.89 5.37 15.56
C GLU A 10 4.06 4.41 15.20
N THR A 11 4.22 4.05 13.91
CA THR A 11 5.35 3.22 13.48
C THR A 11 6.68 3.95 13.59
N ALA A 12 7.78 3.20 13.57
CA ALA A 12 9.10 3.78 13.35
C ALA A 12 9.15 4.55 12.01
N PRO A 13 9.83 5.71 11.94
CA PRO A 13 10.01 6.44 10.70
C PRO A 13 10.77 5.62 9.65
N VAL A 14 10.34 5.70 8.40
CA VAL A 14 10.96 5.04 7.25
C VAL A 14 11.71 6.05 6.39
N ALA A 15 12.84 5.61 5.82
CA ALA A 15 13.61 6.44 4.91
C ALA A 15 12.76 6.86 3.71
N SER A 16 12.92 8.12 3.29
CA SER A 16 12.26 8.64 2.11
C SER A 16 13.26 8.92 0.99
N ARG A 17 12.74 8.92 -0.25
CA ARG A 17 13.44 9.41 -1.42
C ARG A 17 12.86 10.76 -1.81
N PHE A 18 13.70 11.79 -1.75
CA PHE A 18 13.36 13.11 -2.30
C PHE A 18 13.18 13.03 -3.82
N VAL A 19 12.09 13.59 -4.33
CA VAL A 19 11.79 13.64 -5.77
C VAL A 19 11.75 15.08 -6.27
N SER A 20 11.06 15.97 -5.55
CA SER A 20 11.02 17.41 -5.83
C SER A 20 10.60 18.17 -4.56
N SER A 21 10.61 19.51 -4.62
CA SER A 21 10.10 20.37 -3.53
C SER A 21 8.64 20.11 -3.15
N THR A 22 7.89 19.38 -3.97
CA THR A 22 6.48 19.04 -3.76
C THR A 22 6.22 17.53 -3.69
N LYS A 23 7.27 16.69 -3.75
CA LYS A 23 7.09 15.24 -3.84
C LYS A 23 8.20 14.47 -3.13
N VAL A 24 7.76 13.54 -2.28
CA VAL A 24 8.60 12.56 -1.58
C VAL A 24 8.01 11.18 -1.83
N ARG A 25 8.87 10.17 -1.96
CA ARG A 25 8.48 8.76 -2.07
C ARG A 25 8.94 7.98 -0.86
N CYS A 26 8.05 7.21 -0.27
CA CYS A 26 8.31 6.36 0.89
C CYS A 26 7.75 4.97 0.63
N THR A 27 8.40 3.95 1.20
CA THR A 27 7.86 2.59 1.26
C THR A 27 7.19 2.40 2.60
N THR A 28 5.93 1.98 2.63
CA THR A 28 5.18 1.79 3.87
C THR A 28 5.78 0.66 4.70
N PRO A 29 5.85 0.79 6.04
CA PRO A 29 6.23 -0.33 6.90
C PRO A 29 5.10 -1.37 6.97
N ALA A 30 5.40 -2.53 7.56
CA ALA A 30 4.36 -3.46 7.98
C ALA A 30 3.51 -2.82 9.10
N HIS A 31 2.19 -2.95 9.00
CA HIS A 31 1.23 -2.40 9.96
C HIS A 31 -0.02 -3.28 9.99
N ALA A 32 -0.73 -3.30 11.12
CA ALA A 32 -2.03 -3.94 11.21
C ALA A 32 -3.06 -3.21 10.33
N PRO A 33 -4.19 -3.84 9.96
CA PRO A 33 -5.23 -3.15 9.21
C PRO A 33 -5.78 -1.95 9.98
N GLY A 34 -6.06 -0.86 9.27
CA GLY A 34 -6.62 0.35 9.85
C GLY A 34 -6.16 1.65 9.20
N LEU A 35 -6.86 2.72 9.57
CA LEU A 35 -6.57 4.07 9.11
C LEU A 35 -5.51 4.72 9.99
N VAL A 36 -4.44 5.22 9.40
CA VAL A 36 -3.35 5.90 10.12
C VAL A 36 -3.05 7.27 9.54
N ALA A 37 -2.65 8.22 10.39
CA ALA A 37 -2.18 9.52 9.96
C ALA A 37 -0.77 9.41 9.36
N VAL A 38 -0.47 10.16 8.30
CA VAL A 38 0.87 10.21 7.70
C VAL A 38 1.59 11.47 8.16
N ARG A 39 2.87 11.34 8.53
CA ARG A 39 3.73 12.48 8.89
C ARG A 39 4.99 12.46 8.04
N VAL A 40 5.49 13.64 7.73
CA VAL A 40 6.81 13.81 7.13
C VAL A 40 7.69 14.47 8.17
N LEU A 41 8.79 13.81 8.49
CA LEU A 41 9.79 14.30 9.43
C LEU A 41 10.94 14.88 8.62
N ASN A 42 11.31 16.11 8.92
CA ASN A 42 12.59 16.64 8.49
C ASN A 42 13.60 16.43 9.61
N THR A 43 14.60 15.58 9.37
CA THR A 43 15.65 15.33 10.36
C THR A 43 16.89 16.19 10.10
N ASP A 44 16.85 17.14 9.17
CA ASP A 44 17.78 18.25 9.25
C ASP A 44 17.55 18.92 10.60
N ALA A 45 18.57 18.85 11.44
CA ALA A 45 18.61 19.63 12.64
C ALA A 45 18.49 21.10 12.22
N ASP A 46 17.38 21.75 12.58
CA ASP A 46 17.42 23.19 12.81
C ASP A 46 18.60 23.47 13.77
N ALA A 47 19.12 24.70 13.83
CA ALA A 47 20.26 25.05 14.69
C ALA A 47 20.12 24.66 16.19
N ALA A 48 18.95 24.17 16.61
CA ALA A 48 18.60 23.62 17.91
C ALA A 48 18.56 22.07 18.01
N GLY A 49 18.86 21.30 16.96
CA GLY A 49 18.97 19.83 17.02
C GLY A 49 17.65 19.04 17.04
N SER A 50 16.50 19.70 16.89
CA SER A 50 15.18 19.04 16.92
C SER A 50 14.69 18.70 15.51
N ALA A 51 14.34 17.43 15.29
CA ALA A 51 13.62 17.02 14.09
C ALA A 51 12.22 17.67 14.09
N THR A 52 11.89 18.41 13.03
CA THR A 52 10.56 19.02 12.90
C THR A 52 9.62 18.02 12.22
N ALA A 53 8.52 17.70 12.89
CA ALA A 53 7.47 16.84 12.36
C ALA A 53 6.37 17.70 11.73
N ALA A 54 6.22 17.62 10.40
CA ALA A 54 5.04 18.16 9.74
C ALA A 54 3.92 17.11 9.84
N LEU A 55 2.92 17.40 10.69
CA LEU A 55 1.66 16.66 10.70
C LEU A 55 0.95 16.93 9.38
N SER A 56 0.69 15.87 8.60
CA SER A 56 -0.26 15.99 7.49
C SER A 56 -1.66 15.64 8.00
N SER A 57 -2.70 16.27 7.43
CA SER A 57 -4.09 15.87 7.62
C SER A 57 -4.48 14.64 6.77
N VAL A 58 -3.51 14.06 6.07
CA VAL A 58 -3.72 12.96 5.14
C VAL A 58 -3.61 11.64 5.89
N HIS A 59 -4.53 10.74 5.58
CA HIS A 59 -4.58 9.41 6.15
C HIS A 59 -4.23 8.36 5.09
N PHE A 60 -3.62 7.28 5.55
CA PHE A 60 -3.34 6.08 4.76
C PHE A 60 -4.08 4.89 5.38
N SER A 61 -4.70 4.05 4.57
CA SER A 61 -5.44 2.88 5.01
C SER A 61 -4.64 1.62 4.72
N PHE A 62 -4.28 0.89 5.78
CA PHE A 62 -3.75 -0.47 5.65
C PHE A 62 -4.92 -1.44 5.56
N HIS A 63 -4.92 -2.27 4.52
CA HIS A 63 -5.93 -3.29 4.28
C HIS A 63 -5.36 -4.68 4.56
N GLU A 64 -6.23 -5.62 4.93
CA GLU A 64 -5.86 -7.03 4.96
C GLU A 64 -5.52 -7.52 3.56
N ALA A 65 -4.59 -8.46 3.47
CA ALA A 65 -4.29 -9.12 2.21
C ALA A 65 -5.48 -9.99 1.80
N PRO A 66 -5.91 -9.94 0.53
CA PRO A 66 -7.06 -10.74 0.08
C PRO A 66 -6.76 -12.23 0.22
N VAL A 67 -7.73 -12.99 0.73
CA VAL A 67 -7.61 -14.44 0.91
C VAL A 67 -8.59 -15.16 -0.01
N VAL A 68 -8.08 -15.92 -0.98
CA VAL A 68 -8.92 -16.79 -1.81
C VAL A 68 -9.26 -18.07 -1.05
N ARG A 69 -10.55 -18.37 -0.90
CA ARG A 69 -11.03 -19.57 -0.17
C ARG A 69 -11.53 -20.66 -1.10
N ARG A 70 -12.30 -20.27 -2.13
CA ARG A 70 -12.89 -21.19 -3.10
C ARG A 70 -13.17 -20.48 -4.41
N LEU A 71 -13.29 -21.26 -5.47
CA LEU A 71 -13.68 -20.78 -6.79
C LEU A 71 -14.67 -21.74 -7.43
N SER A 72 -15.50 -21.24 -8.34
CA SER A 72 -16.47 -22.04 -9.09
C SER A 72 -16.78 -21.40 -10.45
N PRO A 73 -16.75 -22.16 -11.57
CA PRO A 73 -16.38 -23.58 -11.64
C PRO A 73 -14.87 -23.79 -11.46
N ALA A 74 -14.47 -24.99 -11.01
CA ALA A 74 -13.06 -25.36 -10.84
C ALA A 74 -12.38 -25.87 -12.13
N ILE A 75 -13.15 -25.92 -13.22
CA ILE A 75 -12.70 -26.37 -14.54
C ILE A 75 -13.31 -25.46 -15.60
N GLY A 76 -12.61 -25.30 -16.72
CA GLY A 76 -13.04 -24.50 -17.87
C GLY A 76 -12.41 -25.01 -19.17
N SER A 77 -12.87 -24.49 -20.30
CA SER A 77 -12.30 -24.83 -21.61
C SER A 77 -10.88 -24.27 -21.76
N VAL A 78 -10.02 -24.99 -22.49
CA VAL A 78 -8.71 -24.48 -22.93
C VAL A 78 -8.84 -23.26 -23.84
N ASP A 79 -10.00 -23.10 -24.49
CA ASP A 79 -10.31 -21.93 -25.33
C ASP A 79 -10.73 -20.69 -24.52
N GLY A 80 -10.85 -20.81 -23.18
CA GLY A 80 -11.27 -19.74 -22.29
C GLY A 80 -12.79 -19.48 -22.29
N GLY A 81 -13.19 -18.31 -21.78
CA GLY A 81 -14.59 -17.82 -21.78
C GLY A 81 -15.46 -18.28 -20.62
N ALA A 82 -14.93 -19.07 -19.67
CA ALA A 82 -15.67 -19.44 -18.47
C ALA A 82 -15.73 -18.27 -17.47
N LEU A 83 -16.93 -17.91 -17.01
CA LEU A 83 -17.10 -16.99 -15.89
C LEU A 83 -16.77 -17.73 -14.58
N VAL A 84 -15.75 -17.25 -13.86
CA VAL A 84 -15.32 -17.81 -12.59
C VAL A 84 -15.76 -16.92 -11.44
N THR A 85 -16.48 -17.49 -10.49
CA THR A 85 -16.80 -16.84 -9.22
C THR A 85 -15.75 -17.23 -8.18
N ILE A 86 -14.97 -16.27 -7.71
CA ILE A 86 -14.01 -16.44 -6.63
C ILE A 86 -14.66 -15.95 -5.33
N VAL A 87 -14.59 -16.76 -4.28
CA VAL A 87 -15.06 -16.40 -2.94
C VAL A 87 -13.87 -16.41 -1.99
N GLY A 88 -13.78 -15.36 -1.19
CA GLY A 88 -12.68 -15.13 -0.29
C GLY A 88 -13.00 -14.05 0.74
N ASP A 89 -11.96 -13.65 1.44
CA ASP A 89 -11.99 -12.60 2.45
C ASP A 89 -11.16 -11.39 1.94
N ASP A 90 -11.52 -10.20 2.41
CA ASP A 90 -10.76 -8.94 2.21
C ASP A 90 -10.50 -8.54 0.75
N PHE A 91 -11.42 -8.92 -0.15
CA PHE A 91 -11.45 -8.41 -1.51
C PHE A 91 -11.80 -6.93 -1.51
N ALA A 92 -10.81 -6.08 -1.77
CA ALA A 92 -10.99 -4.64 -1.89
C ALA A 92 -11.43 -4.26 -3.32
N VAL A 93 -12.47 -3.44 -3.44
CA VAL A 93 -12.81 -2.79 -4.71
C VAL A 93 -11.68 -1.83 -5.05
N SER A 94 -10.87 -2.19 -6.04
CA SER A 94 -9.80 -1.34 -6.56
C SER A 94 -9.70 -1.51 -8.07
N ASP A 95 -9.34 -0.43 -8.76
CA ASP A 95 -9.17 -0.41 -10.21
C ASP A 95 -7.98 -1.28 -10.68
N VAL A 96 -7.21 -1.84 -9.73
CA VAL A 96 -6.05 -2.70 -9.96
C VAL A 96 -6.30 -4.17 -9.59
N MET A 97 -7.49 -4.51 -9.09
CA MET A 97 -7.84 -5.91 -8.82
C MET A 97 -7.98 -6.64 -10.15
N THR A 98 -7.20 -7.70 -10.33
CA THR A 98 -7.20 -8.53 -11.53
C THR A 98 -7.08 -10.00 -11.13
N CYS A 99 -7.68 -10.87 -11.93
CA CYS A 99 -7.52 -12.32 -11.80
C CYS A 99 -6.31 -12.77 -12.63
N VAL A 100 -5.46 -13.60 -12.04
CA VAL A 100 -4.33 -14.24 -12.72
C VAL A 100 -4.48 -15.75 -12.60
N PHE A 101 -4.43 -16.45 -13.73
CA PHE A 101 -4.56 -17.90 -13.80
C PHE A 101 -3.25 -18.53 -14.29
N GLY A 102 -2.50 -19.15 -13.37
CA GLY A 102 -1.16 -19.66 -13.68
C GLY A 102 -0.21 -18.52 -14.08
N ASP A 103 0.52 -18.70 -15.18
CA ASP A 103 1.48 -17.71 -15.71
C ASP A 103 0.83 -16.77 -16.76
N ALA A 104 -0.50 -16.79 -16.89
CA ALA A 104 -1.21 -15.94 -17.84
C ALA A 104 -1.19 -14.46 -17.44
N GLU A 105 -1.43 -13.57 -18.42
CA GLU A 105 -1.61 -12.15 -18.15
C GLU A 105 -2.85 -11.90 -17.28
N ALA A 106 -2.77 -10.88 -16.44
CA ALA A 106 -3.85 -10.47 -15.56
C ALA A 106 -5.09 -10.07 -16.37
N VAL A 107 -6.24 -10.67 -16.07
CA VAL A 107 -7.53 -10.34 -16.65
C VAL A 107 -8.43 -9.64 -15.61
N PRO A 108 -9.19 -8.61 -15.99
CA PRO A 108 -10.15 -7.97 -15.09
C PRO A 108 -11.31 -8.91 -14.70
#